data_AF-A0A511DSS9-F1
#
_entry.id   AF-A0A511DSS9-F1
#
_cell.length_a   1.000
_cell.length_b   1.000
_cell.length_c   1.000
_cell.angle_alpha   90.00
_cell.angle_beta   90.00
_cell.angle_gamma   90.00
#
_symmetry.space_group_name_H-M   'P 1'
#
loop_
_entity.id
_entity.type
_entity.pdbx_description
1 polymer ?
#
loop_
_entity_poly.entity_id
_entity_poly.type
_entity_poly.pdbx_seq_one_letter_code
_entity_poly.pdbx_strand_id
1 'polypeptide(L)'
;MACDPKITNRLKRTEGQIRGILKMMDDDKSCQETMVQLMAVRSSLDKVMGLVVAENIRKCLANNGKVDDDKIEEALKMIYKL
;
A
#
# COMPACT_ATOMS: atom_id res chain seq x y z
N MET A 1 -3.99 10.31 13.23
CA MET A 1 -3.76 10.23 11.77
C MET A 1 -5.00 9.59 11.13
N ALA A 2 -5.90 10.39 10.56
CA ALA A 2 -7.00 9.86 9.76
C ALA A 2 -6.46 9.63 8.34
N CYS A 3 -6.31 8.37 7.93
CA CYS A 3 -5.97 8.04 6.54
C CYS A 3 -7.12 8.44 5.61
N ASP A 4 -6.79 8.95 4.42
CA ASP A 4 -7.79 9.27 3.38
C ASP A 4 -8.73 8.07 3.17
N PRO A 5 -10.07 8.26 3.19
CA PRO A 5 -11.03 7.19 2.93
C PRO A 5 -10.74 6.37 1.65
N LYS A 6 -10.11 6.97 0.63
CA LYS A 6 -9.66 6.28 -0.59
C LYS A 6 -8.55 5.26 -0.32
N ILE A 7 -7.63 5.56 0.59
CA ILE A 7 -6.56 4.64 1.02
C ILE A 7 -7.21 3.47 1.77
N THR A 8 -8.13 3.75 2.70
CA THR A 8 -8.89 2.72 3.42
C THR A 8 -9.64 1.80 2.46
N ASN A 9 -10.31 2.35 1.44
CA ASN A 9 -11.02 1.55 0.43
C ASN A 9 -10.09 0.68 -0.42
N ARG A 10 -8.86 1.14 -0.70
CA ARG A 10 -7.85 0.31 -1.38
C ARG A 10 -7.37 -0.82 -0.49
N LEU A 11 -7.13 -0.55 0.79
CA LEU A 11 -6.70 -1.59 1.74
C LEU A 11 -7.79 -2.66 1.94
N LYS A 12 -9.06 -2.26 2.03
CA LYS A 12 -10.21 -3.20 2.06
C LYS A 12 -10.29 -4.10 0.82
N ARG A 13 -9.92 -3.59 -0.36
CA ARG A 13 -9.84 -4.42 -1.57
C ARG A 13 -8.71 -5.44 -1.47
N THR A 14 -7.54 -5.02 -0.98
CA THR A 14 -6.41 -5.92 -0.75
C THR A 14 -6.73 -6.99 0.30
N GLU A 15 -7.43 -6.63 1.37
CA GLU A 15 -7.96 -7.58 2.36
C GLU A 15 -8.87 -8.63 1.69
N GLY A 16 -9.77 -8.21 0.81
CA GLY A 16 -10.62 -9.12 0.03
C GLY A 16 -9.82 -10.08 -0.86
N GLN A 17 -8.73 -9.60 -1.48
CA GLN A 17 -7.83 -10.44 -2.26
C GLN A 17 -7.15 -11.50 -1.38
N ILE A 18 -6.66 -11.13 -0.19
CA ILE A 18 -6.06 -12.08 0.76
C ILE A 18 -7.06 -13.14 1.18
N ARG A 19 -8.31 -12.76 1.51
CA ARG A 19 -9.38 -13.72 1.80
C ARG A 19 -9.65 -14.67 0.62
N GLY A 20 -9.60 -14.15 -0.61
CA GLY A 20 -9.72 -14.96 -1.83
C GLY A 20 -8.59 -15.98 -1.97
N ILE A 21 -7.34 -15.60 -1.66
CA ILE A 21 -6.18 -16.49 -1.67
C ILE A 21 -6.33 -17.60 -0.64
N LEU A 22 -6.74 -17.28 0.59
CA LEU A 22 -6.99 -18.29 1.62
C LEU A 22 -8.01 -19.32 1.15
N LYS A 23 -9.12 -18.87 0.53
CA LYS A 23 -10.10 -19.77 -0.06
C LYS A 23 -9.52 -20.62 -1.19
N MET A 24 -8.67 -20.06 -2.06
CA MET A 24 -7.99 -20.84 -3.10
C MET A 24 -7.12 -21.95 -2.51
N MET A 25 -6.47 -21.70 -1.37
CA MET A 25 -5.69 -22.71 -0.67
C MET A 25 -6.59 -23.78 -0.05
N ASP A 26 -7.73 -23.40 0.54
CA ASP A 26 -8.72 -24.35 1.06
C ASP A 26 -9.34 -25.21 -0.06
N ASP A 27 -9.48 -24.64 -1.27
CA ASP A 27 -10.01 -25.30 -2.47
C ASP A 27 -8.91 -26.08 -3.25
N ASP A 28 -7.74 -26.36 -2.65
CA ASP A 28 -6.60 -27.08 -3.24
C ASP A 28 -6.14 -26.55 -4.63
N LYS A 29 -6.22 -25.23 -4.84
CA LYS A 29 -5.68 -24.60 -6.05
C LYS A 29 -4.17 -24.74 -6.14
N SER A 30 -3.66 -24.74 -7.37
CA SER A 30 -2.23 -24.93 -7.60
C SER A 30 -1.39 -23.82 -6.97
N CYS A 31 -0.18 -24.17 -6.53
CA CYS A 31 0.79 -23.19 -6.02
C CYS A 31 1.08 -22.08 -7.04
N GLN A 32 1.06 -22.40 -8.34
CA GLN A 32 1.27 -21.43 -9.41
C GLN A 32 0.13 -20.40 -9.48
N GLU A 33 -1.13 -20.82 -9.42
CA GLU A 33 -2.29 -19.92 -9.41
C GLU A 33 -2.30 -19.04 -8.15
N THR A 34 -2.02 -19.64 -6.99
CA THR A 34 -1.91 -18.94 -5.70
C THR A 34 -0.80 -17.90 -5.74
N MET A 35 0.35 -18.22 -6.33
CA MET A 35 1.48 -17.30 -6.48
C MET A 35 1.13 -16.09 -7.34
N VAL A 36 0.37 -16.29 -8.43
CA VAL A 36 -0.12 -15.17 -9.27
C VAL A 36 -0.97 -14.20 -8.45
N GLN A 37 -1.84 -14.70 -7.59
CA GLN A 37 -2.67 -13.85 -6.73
C GLN A 37 -1.87 -13.17 -5.62
N LEU A 38 -0.88 -13.84 -5.03
CA LEU A 38 0.04 -13.22 -4.07
C LEU A 38 0.82 -12.06 -4.69
N MET A 39 1.28 -12.21 -5.94
CA MET A 39 1.91 -11.11 -6.67
C MET A 39 0.94 -9.94 -6.93
N ALA A 40 -0.33 -10.22 -7.22
CA ALA A 40 -1.35 -9.19 -7.35
C ALA A 40 -1.59 -8.44 -6.03
N VAL A 41 -1.61 -9.15 -4.90
CA VAL A 41 -1.69 -8.54 -3.55
C VAL A 41 -0.47 -7.66 -3.28
N ARG A 42 0.75 -8.14 -3.56
CA ARG A 42 1.98 -7.34 -3.42
C ARG A 42 1.89 -6.04 -4.21
N SER A 43 1.53 -6.11 -5.49
CA SER A 43 1.37 -4.92 -6.33
C SER A 43 0.30 -3.96 -5.81
N SER A 44 -0.79 -4.48 -5.24
CA SER A 44 -1.82 -3.65 -4.61
C SER A 44 -1.31 -2.95 -3.36
N LEU A 45 -0.53 -3.63 -2.52
CA LEU A 45 0.10 -3.06 -1.34
C LEU A 45 1.11 -1.97 -1.72
N ASP A 46 1.96 -2.20 -2.72
CA ASP A 46 2.94 -1.21 -3.20
C ASP A 46 2.25 0.12 -3.57
N LYS A 47 1.11 0.03 -4.26
CA LYS A 47 0.29 1.22 -4.61
C LYS A 47 -0.29 1.91 -3.38
N VAL A 48 -0.74 1.16 -2.38
CA VAL A 48 -1.25 1.73 -1.12
C VAL A 48 -0.15 2.45 -0.37
N MET A 49 1.04 1.85 -0.26
CA MET A 49 2.21 2.45 0.38
C MET A 49 2.63 3.75 -0.32
N GLY A 50 2.70 3.74 -1.66
CA GLY A 50 2.97 4.95 -2.44
C GLY A 50 1.97 6.09 -2.20
N LEU A 51 0.68 5.78 -2.06
CA LEU A 51 -0.34 6.78 -1.78
C LEU A 51 -0.23 7.37 -0.37
N VAL A 52 0.13 6.55 0.63
CA VAL A 52 0.35 7.02 2.01
C VAL A 52 1.51 8.01 2.05
N VAL A 53 2.62 7.68 1.38
CA VAL A 53 3.79 8.57 1.28
C VAL A 53 3.46 9.84 0.51
N ALA A 54 2.78 9.74 -0.63
CA ALA A 54 2.38 10.90 -1.42
C ALA A 54 1.51 11.88 -0.60
N GLU A 55 0.57 11.38 0.19
CA GLU A 55 -0.27 12.22 1.05
C GLU A 55 0.54 12.83 2.22
N ASN A 56 1.54 12.12 2.74
CA ASN A 56 2.46 12.65 3.75
C ASN A 56 3.28 13.82 3.16
N ILE A 57 3.90 13.63 1.99
CA ILE A 57 4.65 14.66 1.28
C ILE A 57 3.75 15.87 0.97
N ARG A 58 2.54 15.64 0.44
CA ARG A 58 1.58 16.71 0.13
C ARG A 58 1.28 17.59 1.35
N LYS A 59 1.12 16.98 2.53
CA LYS A 59 0.90 17.71 3.79
C LYS A 59 2.13 18.49 4.23
N CYS A 60 3.33 17.96 4.04
CA CYS A 60 4.57 18.70 4.31
C CYS A 60 4.66 19.96 3.45
N LEU A 61 4.37 19.83 2.15
CA LEU A 61 4.38 20.95 1.19
C LEU A 61 3.29 21.99 1.48
N ALA A 62 2.09 21.56 1.89
CA ALA A 62 0.96 22.45 2.17
C ALA A 62 1.15 23.31 3.43
N ASN A 63 2.01 22.88 4.37
CA ASN A 63 2.05 23.45 5.70
C ASN A 63 2.96 24.66 5.91
N ASN A 64 3.77 25.13 4.94
CA ASN A 64 4.52 26.41 5.10
C ASN A 64 5.26 26.94 3.85
N GLY A 65 5.12 26.36 2.66
CA GLY A 65 5.90 26.76 1.48
C GLY A 65 7.42 26.50 1.58
N LYS A 66 7.91 26.13 2.77
CA LYS A 66 9.21 25.52 3.01
C LYS A 66 9.06 24.02 2.92
N VAL A 67 9.65 23.46 1.88
CA VAL A 67 9.92 22.03 1.79
C VAL A 67 11.02 21.73 2.79
N ASP A 68 10.72 20.84 3.73
CA ASP A 68 11.70 20.32 4.69
C ASP A 68 12.24 19.02 4.11
N ASP A 69 13.47 19.06 3.59
CA ASP A 69 14.11 17.93 2.91
C ASP A 69 14.19 16.70 3.82
N ASP A 70 14.37 16.90 5.13
CA ASP A 70 14.39 15.81 6.12
C ASP A 70 13.05 15.07 6.18
N LYS A 71 11.92 15.79 6.05
CA LYS A 71 10.58 15.18 6.02
C LYS A 71 10.28 14.46 4.72
N ILE A 72 10.80 14.96 3.59
CA ILE A 72 10.72 14.23 2.33
C ILE A 72 11.53 12.95 2.41
N GLU A 73 12.74 13.01 2.96
CA GLU A 73 13.60 11.84 3.14
C GLU A 73 12.94 10.80 4.06
N GLU A 74 12.31 11.22 5.16
CA GLU A 74 11.54 10.35 6.04
C GLU A 74 10.38 9.65 5.30
N ALA A 75 9.63 10.40 4.48
CA ALA A 75 8.53 9.85 3.69
C ALA A 75 9.03 8.85 2.64
N LEU A 76 10.15 9.14 1.97
CA LEU A 76 10.78 8.24 1.01
C LEU A 76 11.30 6.95 1.67
N LYS A 77 11.88 7.04 2.88
CA LYS A 77 12.35 5.88 3.66
C LYS A 77 11.23 4.88 3.96
N MET A 78 9.96 5.29 3.98
CA MET A 78 8.82 4.38 4.16
C MET A 78 8.65 3.39 2.99
N ILE A 79 9.17 3.71 1.80
CA ILE A 79 9.09 2.84 0.60
C ILE A 79 10.40 2.09 0.36
N TYR A 80 11.55 2.73 0.60
CA TYR A 80 12.88 2.14 0.30
C TYR A 80 13.32 1.00 1.25
N LYS A 81 12.58 0.73 2.33
CA LYS A 81 12.89 -0.36 3.28
C LYS A 81 12.27 -1.73 2.92
N LEU A 82 11.71 -1.85 1.72
CA LEU A 82 11.22 -3.11 1.13
C LEU A 82 12.24 -3.69 0.14
#